data_AF-A0A2A3EEE5-F1
#
_entry.id   AF-A0A2A3EEE5-F1
#
_cell.length_a   1.000
_cell.length_b   1.000
_cell.length_c   1.000
_cell.angle_alpha   90.00
_cell.angle_beta   90.00
_cell.angle_gamma   90.00
#
_symmetry.space_group_name_H-M   'P 1'
#
loop_
_entity.id
_entity.type
_entity.pdbx_description
1 polymer ?
#
loop_
_entity_poly.entity_id
_entity_poly.type
_entity_poly.pdbx_seq_one_letter_code
_entity_poly.pdbx_strand_id
1 'polypeptide(L)'
;MILDENCINHSKDIKITCKDDLTPYFKAWNHSNNKVHLSKVPQICKDEPCQLGIDEAGRGPVLGPMVYGISYAPLSEKQLLVDLGCADSKSLTEEKRDTIFDKICEQYKTIGWAVDVISPNVISNSMYRRVKTSLNEVSMNSAIELAKLVIEAGARITEIYVDTIGKPEKYQAKLEQIFPDIKITVAKKADSTYPIVSAASICAKVSRDHAIRAWQFLEGSIMTEYGSGYPNDPETKKWLSENVDPVFGFPHIVRFSWSTAEKILESDALSVEWEEMEDVRNPGEQKISSFFAKSPDKSFKSQKKRHQFFTERCLFNTSSL
;
A
#
# COMPACT_ATOMS: atom_id res chain seq x y z
N MET A 1 -18.95 6.04 6.86
CA MET A 1 -18.30 4.79 7.30
C MET A 1 -17.46 5.19 8.48
N ILE A 2 -17.96 4.85 9.67
CA ILE A 2 -17.46 5.34 10.96
C ILE A 2 -16.07 4.73 11.15
N LEU A 3 -15.07 5.57 11.41
CA LEU A 3 -13.74 5.14 11.80
C LEU A 3 -13.90 4.36 13.11
N ASP A 4 -13.53 3.09 13.13
CA ASP A 4 -13.52 2.29 14.35
C ASP A 4 -12.50 2.89 15.33
N GLU A 5 -13.01 3.57 16.37
CA GLU A 5 -12.24 4.19 17.46
C GLU A 5 -11.56 3.19 18.41
N ASN A 6 -11.47 1.90 18.07
CA ASN A 6 -11.05 0.83 19.00
C ASN A 6 -9.70 0.15 18.66
N CYS A 7 -8.81 0.81 17.94
CA CYS A 7 -7.46 0.29 17.64
C CYS A 7 -6.31 1.08 18.29
N ILE A 8 -6.53 1.75 19.44
CA ILE A 8 -5.44 2.31 20.25
C ILE A 8 -5.04 1.31 21.34
N ASN A 9 -4.49 0.17 20.89
CA ASN A 9 -3.77 -0.73 21.80
C ASN A 9 -2.54 0.02 22.33
N HIS A 10 -2.45 0.15 23.66
CA HIS A 10 -1.32 0.70 24.41
C HIS A 10 -0.07 -0.19 24.27
N SER A 11 0.46 -0.32 23.05
CA SER A 11 1.86 -0.61 22.83
C SER A 11 2.62 0.58 23.40
N LYS A 12 3.65 0.35 24.23
CA LYS A 12 4.64 1.38 24.55
C LYS A 12 5.01 2.06 23.23
N ASP A 13 4.74 3.35 23.08
CA ASP A 13 5.08 4.09 21.87
C ASP A 13 6.61 4.08 21.76
N ILE A 14 7.14 3.15 20.97
CA ILE A 14 8.56 3.10 20.64
C ILE A 14 8.81 4.38 19.85
N LYS A 15 9.51 5.31 20.50
CA LYS A 15 9.92 6.56 19.88
C LYS A 15 11.03 6.24 18.88
N ILE A 16 10.82 6.61 17.62
CA ILE A 16 11.82 6.45 16.56
C ILE A 16 12.73 7.67 16.60
N THR A 17 13.99 7.45 16.95
CA THR A 17 15.04 8.48 17.04
C THR A 17 16.21 8.22 16.09
N CYS A 18 16.36 6.99 15.62
CA CYS A 18 17.23 6.59 14.53
C CYS A 18 16.64 5.38 13.80
N LYS A 19 17.33 4.90 12.76
CA LYS A 19 16.95 3.71 11.98
C LYS A 19 16.85 2.44 12.83
N ASP A 20 17.69 2.30 13.85
CA ASP A 20 17.76 1.08 14.66
C ASP A 20 16.49 0.86 15.48
N ASP A 21 15.70 1.93 15.71
CA ASP A 21 14.40 1.86 16.37
C ASP A 21 13.30 1.30 15.45
N LEU A 22 13.47 1.33 14.12
CA LEU A 22 12.44 0.93 13.15
C LEU A 22 12.12 -0.56 13.21
N THR A 23 13.13 -1.44 13.26
CA THR A 23 12.89 -2.88 13.28
C THR A 23 12.14 -3.30 14.56
N PRO A 24 12.56 -2.90 15.78
CA PRO A 24 11.78 -3.12 16.99
C PRO A 24 10.36 -2.54 16.91
N TYR A 25 10.22 -1.34 16.35
CA TYR A 25 8.92 -0.69 16.15
C TYR A 25 7.97 -1.53 15.29
N PHE A 26 8.44 -2.01 14.14
CA PHE A 26 7.62 -2.85 13.25
C PHE A 26 7.44 -4.26 13.81
N LYS A 27 8.39 -4.79 14.58
CA LYS A 27 8.28 -6.11 15.21
C LYS A 27 7.14 -6.19 16.23
N ALA A 28 6.77 -5.06 16.84
CA ALA A 28 5.65 -4.95 17.77
C ALA A 28 4.28 -4.80 17.07
N TRP A 29 4.25 -4.70 15.74
CA TRP A 29 3.04 -4.47 14.94
C TRP A 29 2.56 -5.74 14.22
N ASN A 30 1.24 -5.89 14.11
CA ASN A 30 0.62 -6.90 13.27
C ASN A 30 0.63 -6.46 11.80
N HIS A 31 1.53 -7.05 11.02
CA HIS A 31 1.78 -6.75 9.62
C HIS A 31 0.60 -7.05 8.66
N SER A 32 -0.53 -7.58 9.16
CA SER A 32 -1.76 -7.81 8.37
C SER A 32 -2.64 -6.56 8.20
N ASN A 33 -2.37 -5.51 8.98
CA ASN A 33 -3.09 -4.23 8.95
C ASN A 33 -2.13 -3.11 8.56
N ASN A 34 -2.58 -1.95 8.11
CA ASN A 34 -1.68 -0.82 7.87
C ASN A 34 -1.05 -0.29 9.18
N LYS A 35 0.09 0.39 9.06
CA LYS A 35 0.72 1.11 10.18
C LYS A 35 1.14 2.50 9.76
N VAL A 36 0.57 3.49 10.44
CA VAL A 36 0.98 4.89 10.30
C VAL A 36 1.88 5.28 11.46
N HIS A 37 2.97 5.97 11.14
CA HIS A 37 3.84 6.64 12.11
C HIS A 37 3.96 8.11 11.73
N LEU A 38 3.81 9.00 12.70
CA LEU A 38 4.09 10.44 12.57
C LEU A 38 5.12 10.84 13.61
N SER A 39 6.22 11.47 13.19
CA SER A 39 7.19 12.07 14.09
C SER A 39 6.55 13.25 14.83
N LYS A 40 7.07 13.59 16.03
CA LYS A 40 6.62 14.80 16.74
C LYS A 40 6.74 16.02 15.82
N VAL A 41 5.66 16.78 15.66
CA VAL A 41 5.66 18.01 14.86
C VAL A 41 6.62 19.03 15.48
N PRO A 42 7.67 19.46 14.75
CA PRO A 42 8.59 20.48 15.25
C PRO A 42 7.89 21.82 15.49
N GLN A 43 8.31 22.56 16.52
CA GLN A 43 7.65 23.82 16.86
C GLN A 43 7.76 24.84 15.72
N ILE A 44 8.94 24.94 15.09
CA ILE A 44 9.15 25.82 13.93
C ILE A 44 8.19 25.52 12.77
N CYS A 45 7.80 24.25 12.57
CA CYS A 45 6.84 23.87 11.54
C CYS A 45 5.40 24.32 11.84
N LYS A 46 5.09 24.65 13.10
CA LYS A 46 3.82 25.25 13.50
C LYS A 46 3.83 26.77 13.37
N ASP A 47 5.02 27.37 13.41
CA ASP A 47 5.17 28.82 13.43
C ASP A 47 5.45 29.38 12.02
N GLU A 48 6.09 28.61 11.13
CA GLU A 48 6.53 29.04 9.81
C GLU A 48 5.89 28.25 8.65
N PRO A 49 5.70 28.86 7.47
CA PRO A 49 5.23 28.15 6.28
C PRO A 49 6.23 27.06 5.88
N CYS A 50 5.71 25.86 5.60
CA CYS A 50 6.48 24.65 5.34
C CYS A 50 6.25 24.11 3.92
N GLN A 51 7.29 23.44 3.41
CA GLN A 51 7.18 22.52 2.27
C GLN A 51 7.02 21.09 2.77
N LEU A 52 6.32 20.27 2.00
CA LEU A 52 6.13 18.84 2.25
C LEU A 52 6.44 18.05 0.98
N GLY A 53 7.25 17.00 1.12
CA GLY A 53 7.56 16.05 0.06
C GLY A 53 6.85 14.73 0.28
N ILE A 54 6.39 14.08 -0.79
CA ILE A 54 5.73 12.78 -0.78
C ILE A 54 6.40 11.87 -1.80
N ASP A 55 6.74 10.65 -1.38
CA ASP A 55 7.24 9.58 -2.26
C ASP A 55 6.86 8.20 -1.69
N GLU A 56 7.03 7.15 -2.48
CA GLU A 56 6.75 5.78 -2.09
C GLU A 56 7.93 4.81 -2.26
N ALA A 57 7.83 3.67 -1.59
CA ALA A 57 8.71 2.53 -1.76
C ALA A 57 7.90 1.23 -1.82
N GLY A 58 8.36 0.27 -2.63
CA GLY A 58 7.74 -1.05 -2.68
C GLY A 58 6.44 -1.12 -3.48
N ARG A 59 6.25 -0.28 -4.49
CA ARG A 59 5.07 -0.37 -5.35
C ARG A 59 5.01 -1.65 -6.20
N GLY A 60 6.13 -2.06 -6.81
CA GLY A 60 6.20 -3.18 -7.77
C GLY A 60 6.31 -4.62 -7.22
N PRO A 61 6.93 -4.88 -6.05
CA PRO A 61 7.07 -6.22 -5.48
C PRO A 61 5.75 -6.98 -5.34
N VAL A 62 5.81 -8.30 -5.55
CA VAL A 62 4.73 -9.24 -5.19
C VAL A 62 4.77 -9.60 -3.71
N LEU A 63 5.92 -9.42 -3.05
CA LEU A 63 6.11 -9.66 -1.62
C LEU A 63 6.27 -8.35 -0.82
N GLY A 64 5.73 -8.35 0.40
CA GLY A 64 5.98 -7.32 1.41
C GLY A 64 5.14 -6.05 1.22
N PRO A 65 5.23 -5.10 2.15
CA PRO A 65 4.38 -3.91 2.18
C PRO A 65 4.76 -2.87 1.11
N MET A 66 3.83 -1.97 0.82
CA MET A 66 4.09 -0.72 0.11
C MET A 66 4.11 0.41 1.15
N VAL A 67 5.11 1.28 1.10
CA VAL A 67 5.28 2.34 2.10
C VAL A 67 5.19 3.69 1.41
N TYR A 68 4.28 4.54 1.88
CA TYR A 68 4.31 5.97 1.58
C TYR A 68 5.10 6.69 2.66
N GLY A 69 6.00 7.57 2.26
CA GLY A 69 6.75 8.44 3.16
C GLY A 69 6.46 9.90 2.84
N ILE A 70 6.43 10.71 3.89
CA ILE A 70 6.43 12.16 3.78
C ILE A 70 7.51 12.76 4.67
N SER A 71 8.06 13.88 4.22
CA SER A 71 8.93 14.74 5.04
C SER A 71 8.49 16.18 4.85
N TYR A 72 8.57 16.99 5.91
CA TYR A 72 8.22 18.39 5.87
C TYR A 72 9.19 19.23 6.71
N ALA A 73 9.46 20.44 6.23
CA ALA A 73 10.37 21.39 6.85
C ALA A 73 9.98 22.84 6.49
N PRO A 74 10.38 23.84 7.30
CA PRO A 74 10.16 25.26 6.99
C PRO A 74 10.75 25.65 5.64
N LEU A 75 10.11 26.59 4.95
CA LEU A 75 10.63 27.16 3.69
C LEU A 75 11.95 27.92 3.88
N SER A 76 12.23 28.38 5.09
CA SER A 76 13.50 29.01 5.49
C SER A 76 14.68 28.02 5.52
N GLU A 77 14.41 26.72 5.65
CA GLU A 77 15.40 25.67 5.90
C GLU A 77 15.62 24.76 4.67
N LYS A 78 15.44 25.29 3.44
CA LYS A 78 15.66 24.48 2.22
C LYS A 78 17.10 23.97 2.10
N GLN A 79 18.07 24.76 2.56
CA GLN A 79 19.49 24.42 2.49
C GLN A 79 19.87 23.26 3.40
N LEU A 80 19.23 23.15 4.58
CA LEU A 80 19.43 22.03 5.50
C LEU A 80 19.22 20.68 4.80
N LEU A 81 18.17 20.55 3.99
CA LEU A 81 17.88 19.31 3.25
C LEU A 81 19.01 18.95 2.25
N VAL A 82 19.64 19.96 1.64
CA VAL A 82 20.78 19.77 0.74
C VAL A 82 21.99 19.29 1.53
N ASP A 83 22.28 19.94 2.67
CA ASP A 83 23.43 19.64 3.53
C ASP A 83 23.34 18.24 4.18
N LEU A 84 22.11 17.74 4.39
CA LEU A 84 21.88 16.37 4.85
C LEU A 84 22.21 15.32 3.78
N GLY A 85 22.35 15.72 2.51
CA GLY A 85 22.64 14.85 1.37
C GLY A 85 21.42 14.43 0.56
N CYS A 86 20.25 15.06 0.77
CA CYS A 86 19.03 14.70 0.05
C CYS A 86 19.04 15.15 -1.43
N ALA A 87 19.93 16.07 -1.84
CA ALA A 87 20.00 16.54 -3.23
C ALA A 87 20.70 15.55 -4.18
N ASP A 88 21.64 14.75 -3.69
CA ASP A 88 22.43 13.79 -4.50
C ASP A 88 21.79 12.39 -4.54
N SER A 89 20.46 12.33 -4.59
CA SER A 89 19.66 11.11 -4.41
C SER A 89 19.79 10.06 -5.51
N LYS A 90 20.50 10.36 -6.60
CA LYS A 90 20.73 9.42 -7.71
C LYS A 90 21.49 8.20 -7.21
N SER A 91 20.78 7.09 -7.08
CA SER A 91 21.30 5.78 -6.68
C SER A 91 22.02 5.79 -5.32
N LEU A 92 21.36 6.30 -4.27
CA LEU A 92 21.82 6.10 -2.90
C LEU A 92 21.80 4.61 -2.52
N THR A 93 22.94 4.10 -2.02
CA THR A 93 23.03 2.75 -1.43
C THR A 93 22.18 2.66 -0.16
N GLU A 94 21.87 1.45 0.31
CA GLU A 94 21.10 1.25 1.55
C GLU A 94 21.78 1.95 2.73
N GLU A 95 23.09 1.80 2.88
CA GLU A 95 23.87 2.38 3.98
C GLU A 95 23.85 3.91 3.97
N LYS A 96 23.84 4.52 2.77
CA LYS A 96 23.71 5.97 2.63
C LYS A 96 22.31 6.44 3.01
N ARG A 97 21.26 5.72 2.59
CA ARG A 97 19.87 6.07 2.97
C ARG A 97 19.69 6.00 4.48
N ASP A 98 20.20 4.94 5.09
CA ASP A 98 20.24 4.75 6.53
C ASP A 98 20.90 5.94 7.25
N THR A 99 22.10 6.32 6.80
CA THR A 99 22.83 7.46 7.39
C THR A 99 22.05 8.77 7.27
N ILE A 100 21.40 9.02 6.14
CA ILE A 100 20.60 10.23 5.94
C ILE A 100 19.32 10.19 6.79
N PHE A 101 18.69 9.02 6.93
CA PHE A 101 17.53 8.84 7.80
C PHE A 101 17.85 9.17 9.26
N ASP A 102 19.00 8.70 9.76
CA ASP A 102 19.46 9.04 11.12
C ASP A 102 19.62 10.55 11.28
N LYS A 103 20.27 11.22 10.31
CA LYS A 103 20.40 12.68 10.33
C LYS A 103 19.05 13.41 10.27
N ILE A 104 18.07 12.91 9.51
CA ILE A 104 16.71 13.46 9.50
C ILE A 104 16.09 13.37 10.90
N CYS A 105 16.27 12.23 11.58
CA CYS A 105 15.77 12.05 12.95
C CYS A 105 16.49 12.93 13.98
N GLU A 106 17.80 13.17 13.82
CA GLU A 106 18.56 14.11 14.63
C GLU A 106 18.06 15.56 14.49
N GLN A 107 17.57 15.93 13.31
CA GLN A 107 16.98 17.24 13.02
C GLN A 107 15.50 17.37 13.44
N TYR A 108 15.03 16.59 14.42
CA TYR A 108 13.63 16.59 14.91
C TYR A 108 13.08 17.94 15.38
N LYS A 109 13.93 18.95 15.56
CA LYS A 109 13.52 20.33 15.90
C LYS A 109 13.13 21.16 14.67
N THR A 110 13.47 20.69 13.48
CA THR A 110 13.30 21.42 12.22
C THR A 110 12.58 20.59 11.16
N ILE A 111 12.88 19.30 11.08
CA ILE A 111 12.31 18.39 10.10
C ILE A 111 11.34 17.45 10.79
N GLY A 112 10.15 17.31 10.21
CA GLY A 112 9.20 16.26 10.55
C GLY A 112 9.07 15.25 9.42
N TRP A 113 8.62 14.05 9.74
CA TRP A 113 8.38 12.99 8.78
C TRP A 113 7.24 12.09 9.25
N ALA A 114 6.64 11.37 8.31
CA ALA A 114 5.65 10.35 8.61
C ALA A 114 5.71 9.25 7.54
N VAL A 115 5.24 8.07 7.90
CA VAL A 115 5.10 6.94 6.96
C VAL A 115 3.77 6.25 7.15
N ASP A 116 3.21 5.73 6.07
CA ASP A 116 2.10 4.78 6.05
C ASP A 116 2.58 3.49 5.40
N VAL A 117 2.73 2.45 6.21
CA VAL A 117 3.10 1.11 5.78
C VAL A 117 1.83 0.34 5.46
N ILE A 118 1.55 0.17 4.18
CA ILE A 118 0.38 -0.50 3.65
C ILE A 118 0.67 -1.99 3.53
N SER A 119 -0.07 -2.80 4.27
CA SER A 119 0.15 -4.26 4.31
C SER A 119 -0.19 -4.94 2.98
N PRO A 120 0.50 -6.05 2.61
CA PRO A 120 0.14 -6.85 1.43
C PRO A 120 -1.30 -7.34 1.47
N ASN A 121 -1.80 -7.68 2.66
CA ASN A 121 -3.17 -8.09 2.91
C ASN A 121 -4.17 -6.97 2.58
N VAL A 122 -3.94 -5.74 3.07
CA VAL A 122 -4.80 -4.59 2.73
C VAL A 122 -4.75 -4.28 1.23
N ILE A 123 -3.59 -4.37 0.58
CA ILE A 123 -3.48 -4.19 -0.87
C ILE A 123 -4.34 -5.23 -1.62
N SER A 124 -4.17 -6.50 -1.28
CA SER A 124 -4.90 -7.62 -1.90
C SER A 124 -6.41 -7.47 -1.71
N ASN A 125 -6.85 -7.22 -0.48
CA ASN A 125 -8.26 -7.05 -0.13
C ASN A 125 -8.86 -5.81 -0.81
N SER A 126 -8.10 -4.72 -0.94
CA SER A 126 -8.56 -3.51 -1.63
C SER A 126 -8.79 -3.74 -3.13
N MET A 127 -7.98 -4.59 -3.76
CA MET A 127 -8.08 -4.88 -5.19
C MET A 127 -9.13 -5.97 -5.51
N TYR A 128 -9.37 -6.90 -4.57
CA TYR A 128 -10.34 -7.99 -4.74
C TYR A 128 -11.71 -7.78 -4.09
N ARG A 129 -11.88 -6.75 -3.24
CA ARG A 129 -13.19 -6.43 -2.67
C ARG A 129 -14.22 -6.17 -3.77
N ARG A 130 -15.49 -6.30 -3.38
CA ARG A 130 -16.67 -6.09 -4.23
C ARG A 130 -16.63 -4.79 -5.04
N VAL A 131 -16.41 -3.66 -4.37
CA VAL A 131 -16.17 -2.37 -5.03
C VAL A 131 -14.67 -2.17 -5.15
N LYS A 132 -14.11 -2.63 -6.27
CA LYS A 132 -12.65 -2.68 -6.49
C LYS A 132 -12.01 -1.31 -6.32
N THR A 133 -10.96 -1.27 -5.50
CA THR A 133 -10.11 -0.10 -5.32
C THR A 133 -8.78 -0.40 -6.00
N SER A 134 -8.44 0.34 -7.06
CA SER A 134 -7.20 0.11 -7.79
C SER A 134 -5.96 0.44 -6.93
N LEU A 135 -4.80 -0.15 -7.26
CA LEU A 135 -3.54 0.20 -6.58
C LEU A 135 -3.24 1.71 -6.67
N ASN A 136 -3.60 2.38 -7.78
CA ASN A 136 -3.47 3.83 -7.91
C ASN A 136 -4.30 4.58 -6.86
N GLU A 137 -5.52 4.13 -6.61
CA GLU A 137 -6.41 4.76 -5.64
C GLU A 137 -5.94 4.51 -4.20
N VAL A 138 -5.52 3.28 -3.88
CA VAL A 138 -4.88 2.97 -2.59
C VAL A 138 -3.66 3.87 -2.35
N SER A 139 -2.81 4.00 -3.37
CA SER A 139 -1.61 4.85 -3.34
C SER A 139 -1.93 6.31 -3.08
N MET A 140 -2.87 6.88 -3.86
CA MET A 140 -3.27 8.27 -3.72
C MET A 140 -3.92 8.56 -2.36
N ASN A 141 -4.77 7.66 -1.87
CA ASN A 141 -5.44 7.85 -0.59
C ASN A 141 -4.41 7.89 0.56
N SER A 142 -3.42 7.00 0.56
CA SER A 142 -2.34 7.01 1.56
C SER A 142 -1.57 8.34 1.59
N ALA A 143 -1.17 8.85 0.42
CA ALA A 143 -0.51 10.15 0.31
C ALA A 143 -1.38 11.32 0.84
N ILE A 144 -2.68 11.31 0.51
CA ILE A 144 -3.65 12.33 0.96
C ILE A 144 -3.82 12.28 2.48
N GLU A 145 -4.02 11.09 3.05
CA GLU A 145 -4.26 10.93 4.48
C GLU A 145 -3.01 11.27 5.30
N LEU A 146 -1.79 10.95 4.81
CA LEU A 146 -0.55 11.40 5.46
C LEU A 146 -0.41 12.93 5.44
N ALA A 147 -0.73 13.59 4.33
CA ALA A 147 -0.69 15.05 4.24
C ALA A 147 -1.71 15.70 5.19
N LYS A 148 -2.95 15.18 5.23
CA LYS A 148 -3.97 15.64 6.19
C LYS A 148 -3.52 15.46 7.63
N LEU A 149 -2.99 14.29 7.98
CA LEU A 149 -2.51 13.97 9.32
C LEU A 149 -1.50 15.00 9.83
N VAL A 150 -0.55 15.42 8.98
CA VAL A 150 0.45 16.44 9.35
C VAL A 150 -0.15 17.83 9.51
N ILE A 151 -1.08 18.21 8.63
CA ILE A 151 -1.80 19.49 8.70
C ILE A 151 -2.66 19.54 9.98
N GLU A 152 -3.41 18.47 10.28
CA GLU A 152 -4.24 18.34 11.49
C GLU A 152 -3.39 18.32 12.77
N ALA A 153 -2.16 17.80 12.71
CA ALA A 153 -1.21 17.87 13.81
C ALA A 153 -0.60 19.29 14.02
N GLY A 154 -0.96 20.24 13.16
CA GLY A 154 -0.68 21.67 13.30
C GLY A 154 0.50 22.20 12.50
N ALA A 155 1.08 21.42 11.59
CA ALA A 155 2.12 21.93 10.71
C ALA A 155 1.53 22.88 9.65
N ARG A 156 2.16 24.05 9.45
CA ARG A 156 1.72 25.07 8.48
C ARG A 156 2.21 24.75 7.07
N ILE A 157 1.66 23.70 6.45
CA ILE A 157 2.04 23.29 5.09
C ILE A 157 1.49 24.28 4.06
N THR A 158 2.37 24.83 3.22
CA THR A 158 2.02 25.78 2.14
C THR A 158 2.46 25.31 0.76
N GLU A 159 3.45 24.42 0.66
CA GLU A 159 3.88 23.80 -0.59
C GLU A 159 3.89 22.26 -0.44
N ILE A 160 3.32 21.52 -1.39
CA ILE A 160 3.39 20.04 -1.46
C ILE A 160 4.04 19.63 -2.80
N TYR A 161 5.04 18.76 -2.72
CA TYR A 161 5.75 18.17 -3.84
C TYR A 161 5.57 16.66 -3.82
N VAL A 162 5.18 16.06 -4.95
CA VAL A 162 4.87 14.63 -5.02
C VAL A 162 5.59 13.98 -6.20
N ASP A 163 6.27 12.85 -5.96
CA ASP A 163 6.76 12.01 -7.04
C ASP A 163 5.63 11.17 -7.64
N THR A 164 5.66 10.97 -8.95
CA THR A 164 4.73 10.07 -9.61
C THR A 164 5.35 9.31 -10.77
N ILE A 165 4.91 8.07 -10.93
CA ILE A 165 5.22 7.23 -12.10
C ILE A 165 4.24 7.55 -13.26
N GLY A 166 3.05 8.06 -12.94
CA GLY A 166 1.93 8.25 -13.85
C GLY A 166 1.89 9.60 -14.56
N LYS A 167 0.70 9.97 -15.05
CA LYS A 167 0.41 11.30 -15.61
C LYS A 167 0.21 12.30 -14.47
N PRO A 168 1.10 13.30 -14.29
CA PRO A 168 1.01 14.21 -13.14
C PRO A 168 -0.26 15.04 -13.11
N GLU A 169 -0.83 15.38 -14.26
CA GLU A 169 -1.89 16.39 -14.39
C GLU A 169 -3.17 15.98 -13.66
N LYS A 170 -3.59 14.71 -13.81
CA LYS A 170 -4.78 14.18 -13.13
C LYS A 170 -4.58 14.08 -11.62
N TYR A 171 -3.37 13.73 -11.19
CA TYR A 171 -3.07 13.59 -9.78
C TYR A 171 -3.01 14.97 -9.12
N GLN A 172 -2.32 15.92 -9.76
CA GLN A 172 -2.24 17.29 -9.30
C GLN A 172 -3.62 17.94 -9.17
N ALA A 173 -4.47 17.85 -10.21
CA ALA A 173 -5.82 18.41 -10.17
C ALA A 173 -6.66 17.85 -9.01
N LYS A 174 -6.53 16.55 -8.71
CA LYS A 174 -7.23 15.92 -7.58
C LYS A 174 -6.67 16.41 -6.23
N LEU A 175 -5.36 16.58 -6.10
CA LEU A 175 -4.76 17.15 -4.88
C LEU A 175 -5.15 18.62 -4.69
N GLU A 176 -5.15 19.43 -5.75
CA GLU A 176 -5.55 20.84 -5.70
C GLU A 176 -7.02 21.00 -5.30
N GLN A 177 -7.88 20.06 -5.70
CA GLN A 177 -9.27 20.03 -5.23
C GLN A 177 -9.40 19.73 -3.73
N ILE A 178 -8.50 18.92 -3.17
CA ILE A 178 -8.51 18.52 -1.75
C ILE A 178 -7.84 19.58 -0.88
N PHE A 179 -6.78 20.20 -1.38
CA PHE A 179 -5.96 21.19 -0.68
C PHE A 179 -5.91 22.51 -1.48
N PRO A 180 -7.03 23.25 -1.58
CA PRO A 180 -7.13 24.42 -2.47
C PRO A 180 -6.20 25.58 -2.10
N ASP A 181 -5.82 25.70 -0.83
CA ASP A 181 -4.96 26.78 -0.32
C ASP A 181 -3.46 26.41 -0.31
N ILE A 182 -3.10 25.22 -0.77
CA ILE A 182 -1.73 24.71 -0.79
C ILE A 182 -1.22 24.68 -2.23
N LYS A 183 -0.02 25.21 -2.46
CA LYS A 183 0.64 25.11 -3.76
C LYS A 183 1.13 23.68 -3.97
N ILE A 184 0.56 22.99 -4.96
CA ILE A 184 0.89 21.59 -5.23
C ILE A 184 1.69 21.47 -6.52
N THR A 185 2.69 20.60 -6.52
CA THR A 185 3.46 20.23 -7.70
C THR A 185 3.62 18.72 -7.73
N VAL A 186 3.05 18.07 -8.73
CA VAL A 186 3.26 16.65 -9.00
C VAL A 186 4.20 16.54 -10.19
N ALA A 187 5.30 15.80 -10.04
CA ALA A 187 6.29 15.65 -11.10
C ALA A 187 6.85 14.22 -11.14
N LYS A 188 7.38 13.83 -12.28
CA LYS A 188 8.16 12.59 -12.40
C LYS A 188 9.58 12.85 -11.95
N LYS A 189 10.19 11.92 -11.20
CA LYS A 189 11.55 12.07 -10.66
C LYS A 189 11.65 13.33 -9.78
N ALA A 190 10.59 13.59 -9.01
CA ALA A 190 10.53 14.71 -8.09
C ALA A 190 11.56 14.55 -6.97
N ASP A 191 11.87 13.31 -6.57
CA ASP A 191 12.97 12.93 -5.66
C ASP A 191 14.35 13.41 -6.14
N SER A 192 14.56 13.49 -7.46
CA SER A 192 15.80 13.97 -8.07
C SER A 192 15.84 15.51 -8.21
N THR A 193 14.71 16.18 -8.01
CA THR A 193 14.55 17.62 -8.28
C THR A 193 14.35 18.42 -6.99
N TYR A 194 13.60 17.86 -6.05
CA TYR A 194 13.19 18.50 -4.81
C TYR A 194 13.79 17.74 -3.61
N PRO A 195 14.74 18.33 -2.85
CA PRO A 195 15.36 17.68 -1.70
C PRO A 195 14.36 17.19 -0.64
N ILE A 196 13.20 17.85 -0.49
CA ILE A 196 12.15 17.41 0.43
C ILE A 196 11.48 16.10 -0.01
N VAL A 197 11.32 15.90 -1.32
CA VAL A 197 10.79 14.64 -1.87
C VAL A 197 11.82 13.52 -1.74
N SER A 198 13.12 13.84 -1.92
CA SER A 198 14.19 12.89 -1.62
C SER A 198 14.21 12.46 -0.14
N ALA A 199 14.02 13.39 0.80
CA ALA A 199 13.91 13.06 2.21
C ALA A 199 12.71 12.12 2.48
N ALA A 200 11.56 12.37 1.86
CA ALA A 200 10.39 11.50 1.91
C ALA A 200 10.67 10.10 1.32
N SER A 201 11.40 10.05 0.20
CA SER A 201 11.87 8.84 -0.46
C SER A 201 12.72 7.96 0.45
N ILE A 202 13.64 8.60 1.20
CA ILE A 202 14.51 7.92 2.17
C ILE A 202 13.68 7.37 3.32
N CYS A 203 12.77 8.17 3.88
CA CYS A 203 11.85 7.71 4.94
C CYS A 203 11.04 6.49 4.50
N ALA A 204 10.51 6.49 3.28
CA ALA A 204 9.75 5.37 2.72
C ALA A 204 10.60 4.11 2.54
N LYS A 205 11.79 4.24 1.91
CA LYS A 205 12.68 3.11 1.61
C LYS A 205 13.24 2.47 2.88
N VAL A 206 13.80 3.27 3.79
CA VAL A 206 14.36 2.76 5.05
C VAL A 206 13.26 2.10 5.89
N SER A 207 12.08 2.73 6.02
CA SER A 207 10.96 2.12 6.74
C SER A 207 10.48 0.83 6.11
N ARG A 208 10.41 0.74 4.77
CA ARG A 208 10.07 -0.50 4.08
C ARG A 208 11.08 -1.61 4.37
N ASP A 209 12.36 -1.31 4.23
CA ASP A 209 13.43 -2.30 4.40
C ASP A 209 13.41 -2.83 5.85
N HIS A 210 13.20 -1.96 6.85
CA HIS A 210 13.03 -2.37 8.24
C HIS A 210 11.73 -3.12 8.53
N ALA A 211 10.61 -2.79 7.88
CA ALA A 211 9.35 -3.51 8.01
C ALA A 211 9.45 -4.93 7.45
N ILE A 212 10.17 -5.11 6.34
CA ILE A 212 10.47 -6.42 5.76
C ILE A 212 11.39 -7.22 6.70
N ARG A 213 12.44 -6.61 7.25
CA ARG A 213 13.31 -7.24 8.27
C ARG A 213 12.57 -7.66 9.53
N ALA A 214 11.54 -6.90 9.92
CA ALA A 214 10.74 -7.14 11.11
C ALA A 214 9.57 -8.13 10.86
N TRP A 215 9.40 -8.60 9.63
CA TRP A 215 8.25 -9.41 9.24
C TRP A 215 8.18 -10.70 10.05
N GLN A 216 6.98 -11.00 10.55
CA GLN A 216 6.67 -12.23 11.27
C GLN A 216 5.57 -12.97 10.52
N PHE A 217 5.86 -14.22 10.14
CA PHE A 217 4.87 -15.10 9.53
C PHE A 217 3.88 -15.59 10.59
N LEU A 218 2.59 -15.32 10.36
CA LEU A 218 1.52 -15.79 11.23
C LEU A 218 1.19 -17.27 10.93
N GLU A 219 1.55 -17.71 9.72
CA GLU A 219 1.29 -19.02 9.15
C GLU A 219 2.31 -20.08 9.60
N GLY A 220 3.23 -19.71 10.51
CA GLY A 220 4.21 -20.62 11.11
C GLY A 220 5.63 -20.43 10.57
N SER A 221 6.41 -21.51 10.57
CA SER A 221 7.81 -21.50 10.15
C SER A 221 7.95 -21.54 8.63
N ILE A 222 8.01 -20.36 8.03
CA ILE A 222 8.22 -20.18 6.59
C ILE A 222 9.66 -19.71 6.34
N MET A 223 10.24 -20.14 5.20
CA MET A 223 11.57 -19.72 4.78
C MET A 223 11.63 -18.20 4.58
N THR A 224 12.59 -17.55 5.24
CA THR A 224 12.75 -16.09 5.21
C THR A 224 13.61 -15.58 4.05
N GLU A 225 14.20 -16.47 3.27
CA GLU A 225 14.97 -16.16 2.06
C GLU A 225 14.05 -16.28 0.84
N TYR A 226 13.51 -15.15 0.40
CA TYR A 226 12.54 -15.07 -0.70
C TYR A 226 13.00 -14.16 -1.84
N GLY A 227 14.32 -13.95 -1.95
CA GLY A 227 14.93 -13.05 -2.92
C GLY A 227 14.50 -11.58 -2.75
N SER A 228 14.43 -10.85 -3.86
CA SER A 228 14.12 -9.42 -3.91
C SER A 228 12.65 -9.06 -3.65
N GLY A 229 11.74 -10.05 -3.71
CA GLY A 229 10.30 -9.87 -3.67
C GLY A 229 9.67 -9.34 -4.97
N TYR A 230 10.45 -9.14 -6.04
CA TYR A 230 9.94 -8.69 -7.33
C TYR A 230 9.48 -9.86 -8.20
N PRO A 231 8.40 -9.69 -8.98
CA PRO A 231 7.82 -10.77 -9.79
C PRO A 231 8.75 -11.29 -10.90
N ASN A 232 9.82 -10.57 -11.26
CA ASN A 232 10.78 -11.00 -12.29
C ASN A 232 11.99 -11.73 -11.73
N ASP A 233 12.17 -11.72 -10.41
CA ASP A 233 13.30 -12.35 -9.75
C ASP A 233 13.10 -13.88 -9.68
N PRO A 234 14.05 -14.69 -10.20
CA PRO A 234 13.97 -16.15 -10.15
C PRO A 234 13.84 -16.72 -8.74
N GLU A 235 14.51 -16.13 -7.75
CA GLU A 235 14.48 -16.61 -6.37
C GLU A 235 13.09 -16.36 -5.74
N THR A 236 12.53 -15.17 -5.97
CA THR A 236 11.16 -14.84 -5.55
C THR A 236 10.12 -15.79 -6.17
N LYS A 237 10.25 -16.09 -7.48
CA LYS A 237 9.32 -17.03 -8.15
C LYS A 237 9.41 -18.43 -7.57
N LYS A 238 10.63 -18.92 -7.35
CA LYS A 238 10.87 -20.22 -6.74
C LYS A 238 10.23 -20.29 -5.35
N TRP A 239 10.46 -19.26 -4.54
CA TRP A 239 9.88 -19.18 -3.20
C TRP A 239 8.35 -19.21 -3.22
N LEU A 240 7.71 -18.49 -4.16
CA LEU A 240 6.25 -18.54 -4.31
C LEU A 240 5.77 -19.97 -4.60
N SER A 241 6.33 -20.65 -5.61
CA SER A 241 5.94 -22.02 -5.95
C SER A 241 6.19 -23.04 -4.82
N GLU A 242 7.16 -22.79 -3.93
CA GLU A 242 7.44 -23.64 -2.78
C GLU A 242 6.56 -23.35 -1.55
N ASN A 243 5.86 -22.21 -1.52
CA ASN A 243 5.08 -21.73 -0.37
C ASN A 243 3.61 -21.46 -0.72
N VAL A 244 3.02 -22.32 -1.57
CA VAL A 244 1.60 -22.34 -1.89
C VAL A 244 0.92 -23.53 -1.21
N ASP A 245 -0.06 -23.24 -0.36
CA ASP A 245 -0.96 -24.22 0.22
C ASP A 245 -2.14 -24.50 -0.75
N PRO A 246 -2.54 -25.77 -0.95
CA PRO A 246 -3.62 -26.10 -1.89
C PRO A 246 -4.98 -25.47 -1.56
N VAL A 247 -5.26 -25.17 -0.29
CA VAL A 247 -6.55 -24.64 0.17
C VAL A 247 -6.44 -23.14 0.44
N PHE A 248 -5.41 -22.72 1.16
CA PHE A 248 -5.25 -21.35 1.65
C PHE A 248 -4.43 -20.44 0.71
N GLY A 249 -3.73 -21.03 -0.26
CA GLY A 249 -2.85 -20.29 -1.16
C GLY A 249 -1.59 -19.82 -0.43
N PHE A 250 -1.34 -18.52 -0.41
CA PHE A 250 -0.07 -17.95 0.08
C PHE A 250 -0.13 -17.41 1.51
N PRO A 251 1.03 -17.28 2.18
CA PRO A 251 1.12 -16.49 3.41
C PRO A 251 0.86 -14.99 3.16
N HIS A 252 0.49 -14.26 4.21
CA HIS A 252 0.11 -12.84 4.17
C HIS A 252 1.18 -11.87 3.66
N ILE A 253 2.44 -12.30 3.52
CA ILE A 253 3.48 -11.48 2.89
C ILE A 253 3.24 -11.28 1.39
N VAL A 254 2.52 -12.22 0.76
CA VAL A 254 2.23 -12.22 -0.67
C VAL A 254 1.07 -11.28 -0.95
N ARG A 255 1.22 -10.47 -1.99
CA ARG A 255 0.15 -9.67 -2.55
C ARG A 255 -0.60 -10.52 -3.56
N PHE A 256 -1.71 -11.12 -3.15
CA PHE A 256 -2.52 -12.02 -3.99
C PHE A 256 -2.96 -11.33 -5.28
N SER A 257 -3.19 -10.01 -5.25
CA SER A 257 -3.64 -9.20 -6.40
C SER A 257 -2.60 -9.01 -7.52
N TRP A 258 -1.43 -9.65 -7.43
CA TRP A 258 -0.42 -9.64 -8.47
C TRP A 258 -0.64 -10.82 -9.41
N SER A 259 -0.58 -10.55 -10.73
CA SER A 259 -0.77 -11.59 -11.75
C SER A 259 0.21 -12.75 -11.66
N THR A 260 1.40 -12.56 -11.08
CA THR A 260 2.34 -13.65 -10.80
C THR A 260 1.81 -14.59 -9.72
N ALA A 261 1.18 -14.06 -8.66
CA ALA A 261 0.57 -14.86 -7.61
C ALA A 261 -0.71 -15.55 -8.13
N GLU A 262 -1.56 -14.83 -8.87
CA GLU A 262 -2.78 -15.39 -9.48
C GLU A 262 -2.49 -16.63 -10.34
N LYS A 263 -1.49 -16.55 -11.22
CA LYS A 263 -1.13 -17.66 -12.11
C LYS A 263 -0.65 -18.91 -11.37
N ILE A 264 0.02 -18.74 -10.23
CA ILE A 264 0.50 -19.86 -9.42
C ILE A 264 -0.68 -20.47 -8.64
N LEU A 265 -1.60 -19.66 -8.13
CA LEU A 265 -2.84 -20.17 -7.52
C LEU A 265 -3.68 -20.97 -8.51
N GLU A 266 -3.80 -20.48 -9.75
CA GLU A 266 -4.51 -21.19 -10.82
C GLU A 266 -3.90 -22.54 -11.18
N SER A 267 -2.58 -22.71 -11.03
CA SER A 267 -1.89 -23.95 -11.38
C SER A 267 -1.75 -24.93 -10.22
N ASP A 268 -1.48 -24.41 -9.01
CA ASP A 268 -0.96 -25.20 -7.89
C ASP A 268 -1.93 -25.27 -6.70
N ALA A 269 -3.00 -24.46 -6.68
CA ALA A 269 -4.03 -24.47 -5.65
C ALA A 269 -5.39 -24.99 -6.17
N LEU A 270 -6.30 -25.32 -5.24
CA LEU A 270 -7.65 -25.75 -5.56
C LEU A 270 -8.48 -24.59 -6.11
N SER A 271 -9.35 -24.90 -7.09
CA SER A 271 -10.27 -23.92 -7.68
C SER A 271 -11.30 -23.46 -6.64
N VAL A 272 -11.42 -22.15 -6.47
CA VAL A 272 -12.43 -21.51 -5.61
C VAL A 272 -13.37 -20.67 -6.46
N GLU A 273 -14.67 -20.95 -6.38
CA GLU A 273 -15.71 -20.15 -7.02
C GLU A 273 -16.30 -19.16 -6.02
N TRP A 274 -16.30 -17.88 -6.40
CA TRP A 274 -16.93 -16.80 -5.65
C TRP A 274 -18.25 -16.41 -6.31
N GLU A 275 -19.20 -15.91 -5.53
CA GLU A 275 -20.47 -15.40 -6.07
C GLU A 275 -20.21 -14.37 -7.18
N GLU A 276 -20.72 -14.64 -8.39
CA GLU A 276 -20.66 -13.68 -9.49
C GLU A 276 -21.44 -12.43 -9.10
N MET A 277 -20.74 -11.30 -8.99
CA MET A 277 -21.41 -10.02 -8.93
C MET A 277 -21.70 -9.56 -10.36
N GLU A 278 -22.93 -9.06 -10.59
CA GLU A 278 -23.17 -8.23 -11.76
C GLU A 278 -22.19 -7.06 -11.70
N ASP A 279 -21.16 -7.10 -12.54
CA ASP A 279 -20.27 -5.97 -12.75
C ASP A 279 -21.16 -4.74 -12.99
N VAL A 280 -21.00 -3.69 -12.18
CA VAL A 280 -21.46 -2.35 -12.58
C VAL A 280 -20.55 -1.95 -13.74
N ARG A 281 -20.85 -2.49 -14.94
CA ARG A 281 -19.97 -2.44 -16.11
C ARG A 281 -19.80 -1.01 -16.57
N ASN A 282 -18.54 -0.59 -16.74
CA ASN A 282 -18.21 0.35 -17.80
C ASN A 282 -18.44 -0.36 -19.16
N PRO A 283 -19.14 0.26 -20.13
CA PRO A 283 -19.68 -0.42 -21.32
C PRO A 283 -18.64 -0.70 -22.42
N GLY A 284 -17.50 -1.33 -22.09
CA GLY A 284 -16.40 -1.49 -23.05
C GLY A 284 -15.63 -2.81 -23.04
N GLU A 285 -15.74 -3.67 -22.02
CA GLU A 285 -14.94 -4.90 -21.94
C GLU A 285 -15.85 -6.14 -21.88
N GLN A 286 -16.03 -6.80 -23.02
CA GLN A 286 -16.65 -8.12 -23.09
C GLN A 286 -15.56 -9.20 -23.15
N LYS A 287 -15.60 -10.17 -22.23
CA LYS A 287 -14.73 -11.36 -22.28
C LYS A 287 -15.18 -12.31 -23.40
N ILE A 288 -14.20 -12.89 -24.11
CA ILE A 288 -14.32 -13.80 -25.27
C ILE A 288 -14.84 -15.21 -24.88
N SER A 289 -15.22 -15.45 -23.63
CA SER A 289 -15.74 -16.75 -23.17
C SER A 289 -17.17 -17.05 -23.61
N SER A 290 -17.89 -16.08 -24.18
CA SER A 290 -19.28 -16.21 -24.64
C SER A 290 -19.45 -17.00 -25.95
N PHE A 291 -18.37 -17.41 -26.63
CA PHE A 291 -18.44 -18.05 -27.95
C PHE A 291 -18.33 -19.59 -27.96
N PHE A 292 -18.12 -20.27 -26.82
CA PHE A 292 -17.80 -21.71 -26.82
C PHE A 292 -18.79 -22.67 -26.12
N ALA A 293 -19.92 -22.20 -25.58
CA ALA A 293 -20.92 -23.11 -25.02
C ALA A 293 -21.97 -23.51 -26.07
N LYS A 294 -21.92 -24.75 -26.57
CA LYS A 294 -22.99 -25.37 -27.37
C LYS A 294 -24.25 -25.54 -26.49
N SER A 295 -25.33 -24.86 -26.85
CA SER A 295 -26.65 -25.07 -26.26
C SER A 295 -27.21 -26.46 -26.62
N PRO A 296 -27.71 -27.26 -25.66
CA PRO A 296 -28.49 -28.46 -25.98
C PRO A 296 -29.98 -28.14 -26.17
N ASP A 297 -30.59 -28.96 -27.03
CA ASP A 297 -31.97 -28.89 -27.54
C ASP A 297 -33.07 -28.70 -26.48
N LYS A 298 -34.01 -27.81 -26.79
CA LYS A 298 -35.25 -27.62 -26.03
C LYS A 298 -36.26 -28.72 -26.35
N SER A 299 -36.35 -29.74 -25.49
CA SER A 299 -37.56 -30.56 -25.39
C SER A 299 -38.48 -30.01 -24.30
N PHE A 300 -39.70 -29.63 -24.67
CA PHE A 300 -40.72 -29.12 -23.76
C PHE A 300 -41.24 -30.25 -22.85
N LYS A 301 -40.85 -30.22 -21.56
CA LYS A 301 -41.58 -30.92 -20.49
C LYS A 301 -42.18 -29.90 -19.54
N SER A 302 -43.51 -29.95 -19.40
CA SER A 302 -44.28 -29.21 -18.41
C SER A 302 -43.87 -29.61 -16.99
N GLN A 303 -42.91 -28.89 -16.40
CA GLN A 303 -42.64 -28.96 -14.97
C GLN A 303 -43.64 -28.07 -14.23
N LYS A 304 -44.42 -28.64 -13.32
CA LYS A 304 -45.24 -27.87 -12.37
C LYS A 304 -44.34 -26.83 -11.70
N LYS A 305 -44.68 -25.55 -11.82
CA LYS A 305 -43.93 -24.47 -11.17
C LYS A 305 -43.88 -24.75 -9.67
N ARG A 306 -42.67 -24.80 -9.14
CA ARG A 306 -42.40 -25.05 -7.74
C ARG A 306 -42.98 -23.92 -6.89
N HIS A 307 -43.56 -24.25 -5.73
CA HIS A 307 -44.14 -23.24 -4.86
C HIS A 307 -43.06 -22.25 -4.39
N GLN A 308 -43.42 -20.96 -4.41
CA GLN A 308 -42.52 -19.82 -4.16
C GLN A 308 -41.72 -19.97 -2.86
N PHE A 309 -42.36 -20.45 -1.80
CA PHE A 309 -41.71 -20.77 -0.52
C PHE A 309 -40.40 -21.58 -0.64
N PHE A 310 -40.37 -22.62 -1.49
CA PHE A 310 -39.19 -23.47 -1.67
C PHE A 310 -38.13 -22.81 -2.54
N THR A 311 -38.55 -22.08 -3.57
CA THR A 311 -37.67 -21.39 -4.51
C THR A 311 -36.92 -20.25 -3.82
N GLU A 312 -37.60 -19.44 -3.02
CA GLU A 312 -37.00 -18.31 -2.29
C GLU A 312 -35.99 -18.73 -1.21
N ARG A 313 -36.12 -19.96 -0.70
CA ARG A 313 -35.30 -20.48 0.40
C ARG A 313 -34.26 -21.49 -0.06
N CYS A 314 -34.10 -21.66 -1.37
CA CYS A 314 -33.17 -22.63 -1.98
C CYS A 314 -33.31 -24.05 -1.40
N LEU A 315 -34.54 -24.46 -1.04
CA LEU A 315 -34.80 -25.77 -0.46
C LEU A 315 -35.01 -26.79 -1.58
N PHE A 316 -34.44 -27.99 -1.47
CA PHE A 316 -34.58 -29.08 -2.46
C PHE A 316 -34.98 -30.39 -1.76
N ASN A 317 -35.85 -31.18 -2.40
CA ASN A 317 -36.11 -32.54 -1.92
C ASN A 317 -34.86 -33.36 -2.23
N THR A 318 -34.26 -33.98 -1.21
CA THR A 318 -33.13 -34.88 -1.42
C THR A 318 -33.62 -36.22 -1.96
N SER A 319 -32.97 -36.72 -3.01
CA SER A 319 -33.15 -38.09 -3.54
C SER A 319 -32.03 -39.04 -3.13
N SER A 320 -30.98 -38.54 -2.47
CA SER A 320 -29.82 -39.29 -1.98
C SER A 320 -29.06 -38.46 -0.95
N LEU A 321 -28.61 -39.11 0.12
CA LEU A 321 -27.78 -38.51 1.17
C LEU A 321 -26.31 -38.41 0.75
#